data_AF-A0A957IC58-F1
#
_entry.id   AF-A0A957IC58-F1
#
_cell.length_a   1.000
_cell.length_b   1.000
_cell.length_c   1.000
_cell.angle_alpha   90.00
_cell.angle_beta   90.00
_cell.angle_gamma   90.00
#
_symmetry.space_group_name_H-M   'P 1'
#
loop_
_entity.id
_entity.type
_entity.pdbx_description
1 polymer ?
#
loop_
_entity_poly.entity_id
_entity_poly.type
_entity_poly.pdbx_seq_one_letter_code
_entity_poly.pdbx_strand_id
1 'polypeptide(L)'
;DYDTLLQTLHAAGKWPERIVHLWNVSPAPEEPATQTIYAFYSLLYLAQALDKARSEETAELYIIANELHAITEAEPVAAEKRLLCGPAKVIPQEFDWLTTQIIDLQLPPAGSWLWGELTQLLLAEFGVPLAGPSGPTVAYRGRRRWVQEYTPAPLSLDTASVPRLRPYATALITGGLGG
;
A
#
# COMPACT_ATOMS: atom_id res chain seq x y z
N ASP A 1 6.31 -21.17 -5.07
CA ASP A 1 6.57 -20.79 -3.67
C ASP A 1 5.32 -20.43 -2.90
N TYR A 2 4.58 -19.36 -3.22
CA TYR A 2 3.31 -19.06 -2.52
C TYR A 2 2.29 -20.19 -2.60
N ASP A 3 2.08 -20.79 -3.78
CA ASP A 3 1.19 -21.94 -3.95
C ASP A 3 1.58 -23.08 -2.98
N THR A 4 2.86 -23.44 -2.93
CA THR A 4 3.38 -24.49 -2.04
C THR A 4 3.20 -24.15 -0.55
N LEU A 5 3.50 -22.91 -0.16
CA LEU A 5 3.33 -22.44 1.22
C LEU A 5 1.87 -22.56 1.67
N LEU A 6 0.94 -22.04 0.88
CA LEU A 6 -0.48 -21.99 1.25
C LEU A 6 -1.13 -23.38 1.20
N GLN A 7 -0.75 -24.23 0.25
CA GLN A 7 -1.16 -25.64 0.24
C GLN A 7 -0.66 -26.38 1.49
N THR A 8 0.57 -26.11 1.93
CA THR A 8 1.14 -26.73 3.14
C THR A 8 0.39 -26.28 4.40
N LEU A 9 0.06 -24.99 4.49
CA LEU A 9 -0.74 -24.43 5.58
C LEU A 9 -2.16 -25.00 5.60
N HIS A 10 -2.80 -25.07 4.43
CA HIS A 10 -4.14 -25.64 4.29
C HIS A 10 -4.16 -27.12 4.70
N ALA A 11 -3.21 -27.93 4.22
CA ALA A 11 -3.10 -29.34 4.58
C ALA A 11 -2.85 -29.56 6.09
N ALA A 12 -2.25 -28.58 6.77
CA ALA A 12 -2.05 -28.59 8.21
C ALA A 12 -3.25 -28.03 9.01
N GLY A 13 -4.34 -27.63 8.34
CA GLY A 13 -5.51 -26.99 8.98
C GLY A 13 -5.18 -25.63 9.59
N LYS A 14 -4.24 -24.89 9.00
CA LYS A 14 -3.72 -23.61 9.51
C LYS A 14 -3.97 -22.48 8.50
N TRP A 15 -5.23 -22.09 8.34
CA TRP A 15 -5.57 -20.94 7.52
C TRP A 15 -5.06 -19.63 8.15
N PRO A 16 -4.41 -18.73 7.39
CA PRO A 16 -3.95 -17.46 7.93
C PRO A 16 -5.10 -16.44 8.00
N GLU A 17 -5.59 -16.15 9.20
CA GLU A 17 -6.55 -15.07 9.43
C GLU A 17 -5.94 -13.68 9.16
N ARG A 18 -4.64 -13.52 9.43
CA ARG A 18 -3.91 -12.25 9.23
C ARG A 18 -2.59 -12.50 8.53
N ILE A 19 -2.36 -11.75 7.46
CA ILE A 19 -1.17 -11.82 6.62
C ILE A 19 -0.51 -10.44 6.65
N VAL A 20 0.77 -10.39 7.01
CA VAL A 20 1.53 -9.14 7.10
C VAL A 20 2.61 -9.15 6.02
N HIS A 21 2.48 -8.27 5.03
CA HIS A 21 3.40 -8.11 3.92
C HIS A 21 4.34 -6.93 4.18
N LEU A 22 5.59 -7.23 4.55
CA LEU A 22 6.62 -6.25 4.93
C LEU A 22 7.68 -6.03 3.85
N TRP A 23 7.51 -6.59 2.65
CA TRP A 23 8.56 -6.53 1.61
C TRP A 23 8.71 -5.14 0.97
N ASN A 24 7.84 -4.19 1.31
CA ASN A 24 7.99 -2.78 0.90
C ASN A 24 8.61 -1.91 2.01
N VAL A 25 9.12 -2.52 3.08
CA VAL A 25 9.87 -1.85 4.15
C VAL A 25 11.36 -1.99 3.89
N SER A 26 12.02 -0.89 3.53
CA SER A 26 13.45 -0.86 3.24
C SER A 26 14.13 0.34 3.94
N PRO A 27 15.33 0.15 4.54
CA PRO A 27 16.06 1.23 5.20
C PRO A 27 16.78 2.16 4.21
N ALA A 28 16.87 1.76 2.94
CA ALA A 28 17.48 2.50 1.86
C ALA A 28 16.67 2.29 0.56
N PRO A 29 16.81 3.18 -0.43
CA PRO A 29 16.25 2.98 -1.76
C PRO A 29 16.78 1.69 -2.39
N GLU A 30 15.88 0.95 -3.04
CA GLU A 30 16.21 -0.26 -3.81
C GLU A 30 16.11 0.03 -5.31
N GLU A 31 16.64 -0.88 -6.14
CA GLU A 31 16.50 -0.79 -7.59
C GLU A 31 15.01 -0.84 -8.01
N PRO A 32 14.56 0.01 -8.95
CA PRO A 32 13.15 0.09 -9.35
C PRO A 32 12.52 -1.24 -9.78
N ALA A 33 13.31 -2.09 -10.45
CA ALA A 33 12.85 -3.41 -10.87
C ALA A 33 12.55 -4.34 -9.68
N THR A 34 13.41 -4.33 -8.66
CA THR A 34 13.22 -5.08 -7.41
C THR A 34 11.99 -4.56 -6.67
N GLN A 35 11.85 -3.23 -6.57
CA GLN A 35 10.71 -2.63 -5.90
C GLN A 35 9.40 -2.97 -6.61
N THR A 36 9.38 -3.03 -7.94
CA THR A 36 8.19 -3.44 -8.71
C THR A 36 7.78 -4.88 -8.40
N ILE A 37 8.74 -5.78 -8.20
CA ILE A 37 8.47 -7.17 -7.81
C ILE A 37 7.75 -7.21 -6.47
N TYR A 38 8.24 -6.50 -5.46
CA TYR A 38 7.66 -6.52 -4.12
C TYR A 38 6.36 -5.70 -3.99
N ALA A 39 6.30 -4.54 -4.65
CA ALA A 39 5.15 -3.65 -4.58
C ALA A 39 3.96 -4.15 -5.38
N PHE A 40 4.18 -4.88 -6.48
CA PHE A 40 3.11 -5.29 -7.37
C PHE A 40 3.00 -6.81 -7.51
N TYR A 41 4.03 -7.46 -8.08
CA TYR A 41 3.95 -8.87 -8.46
C TYR A 41 3.81 -9.82 -7.27
N SER A 42 4.51 -9.54 -6.17
CA SER A 42 4.41 -10.33 -4.94
C SER A 42 2.98 -10.33 -4.39
N LEU A 43 2.31 -9.18 -4.37
CA LEU A 43 0.91 -9.06 -3.92
C LEU A 43 -0.05 -9.78 -4.88
N LEU A 44 0.16 -9.62 -6.19
CA LEU A 44 -0.62 -10.32 -7.22
C LEU A 44 -0.52 -11.84 -7.05
N TYR A 45 0.70 -12.37 -6.95
CA TYR A 45 0.94 -13.81 -6.82
C TYR A 45 0.46 -14.35 -5.47
N LEU A 46 0.56 -13.56 -4.39
CA LEU A 46 0.00 -13.91 -3.10
C LEU A 46 -1.53 -14.06 -3.17
N ALA A 47 -2.23 -13.07 -3.75
CA ALA A 47 -3.69 -13.12 -3.90
C ALA A 47 -4.14 -14.31 -4.75
N GLN A 48 -3.47 -14.57 -5.87
CA GLN A 48 -3.75 -15.73 -6.72
C GLN A 48 -3.55 -17.06 -5.98
N ALA A 49 -2.49 -17.19 -5.20
CA ALA A 49 -2.20 -18.41 -4.46
C ALA A 49 -3.18 -18.63 -3.29
N LEU A 50 -3.60 -17.54 -2.65
CA LEU A 50 -4.62 -17.50 -1.61
C LEU A 50 -5.97 -18.01 -2.12
N ASP A 51 -6.39 -17.56 -3.30
CA ASP A 51 -7.63 -18.01 -3.92
C ASP A 51 -7.58 -19.49 -4.37
N LYS A 52 -6.43 -19.97 -4.85
CA LYS A 52 -6.27 -21.40 -5.18
C LYS A 52 -6.34 -22.31 -3.95
N ALA A 53 -5.84 -21.86 -2.80
CA ALA A 53 -5.78 -22.63 -1.55
C ALA A 53 -6.98 -22.36 -0.63
N ARG A 54 -8.04 -21.74 -1.18
CA ARG A 54 -9.16 -21.15 -0.46
C ARG A 54 -9.75 -22.05 0.63
N SER A 55 -9.93 -21.44 1.81
CA SER A 55 -10.79 -21.91 2.89
C SER A 55 -12.16 -21.20 2.82
N GLU A 56 -13.14 -21.63 3.61
CA GLU A 56 -14.39 -20.88 3.82
C GLU A 56 -14.18 -19.66 4.75
N GLU A 57 -13.01 -19.57 5.38
CA GLU A 57 -12.62 -18.51 6.32
C GLU A 57 -12.15 -17.23 5.62
N THR A 58 -12.42 -16.08 6.23
CA THR A 58 -11.94 -14.77 5.79
C THR A 58 -10.48 -14.53 6.19
N ALA A 59 -9.81 -13.57 5.53
CA ALA A 59 -8.46 -13.14 5.90
C ALA A 59 -8.26 -11.63 5.75
N GLU A 60 -7.30 -11.10 6.52
CA GLU A 60 -6.85 -9.71 6.47
C GLU A 60 -5.41 -9.64 5.95
N LEU A 61 -5.18 -8.83 4.92
CA LEU A 61 -3.86 -8.58 4.33
C LEU A 61 -3.38 -7.16 4.65
N TYR A 62 -2.44 -7.05 5.59
CA TYR A 62 -1.78 -5.82 5.96
C TYR A 62 -0.54 -5.61 5.09
N ILE A 63 -0.57 -4.58 4.25
CA ILE A 63 0.50 -4.23 3.31
C ILE A 63 1.25 -3.06 3.89
N ILE A 64 2.49 -3.30 4.30
CA ILE A 64 3.30 -2.35 5.04
C ILE A 64 4.43 -1.85 4.16
N ALA A 65 4.57 -0.54 4.10
CA ALA A 65 5.63 0.14 3.37
C ALA A 65 6.22 1.27 4.22
N ASN A 66 7.35 1.82 3.77
CA ASN A 66 7.82 3.14 4.20
C ASN A 66 7.99 4.04 2.98
N GLU A 67 7.86 5.36 3.17
CA GLU A 67 8.01 6.39 2.13
C GLU A 67 6.94 6.30 1.03
N LEU A 68 5.72 5.86 1.38
CA LEU A 68 4.62 5.73 0.42
C LEU A 68 3.90 7.08 0.17
N HIS A 69 3.69 7.84 1.24
CA HIS A 69 3.00 9.12 1.24
C HIS A 69 3.84 10.19 1.95
N ALA A 70 4.04 11.33 1.31
CA ALA A 70 4.51 12.53 1.98
C ALA A 70 3.35 13.16 2.77
N ILE A 71 3.48 13.24 4.10
CA ILE A 71 2.56 14.02 4.95
C ILE A 71 3.03 15.48 5.04
N THR A 72 4.34 15.69 5.01
CA THR A 72 4.98 17.00 4.93
C THR A 72 5.83 17.11 3.64
N GLU A 73 6.09 18.33 3.17
CA GLU A 73 6.82 18.56 1.92
C GLU A 73 8.26 18.03 1.90
N ALA A 74 8.87 17.84 3.09
CA ALA A 74 10.25 17.41 3.23
C ALA A 74 10.42 15.87 3.26
N GLU A 75 9.32 15.12 3.26
CA GLU A 75 9.39 13.66 3.33
C GLU A 75 9.74 13.04 1.97
N PRO A 76 10.68 12.07 1.94
CA PRO A 76 10.94 11.31 0.73
C PRO A 76 9.72 10.46 0.36
N VAL A 77 9.54 10.25 -0.94
CA VAL A 77 8.51 9.35 -1.49
C VAL A 77 9.18 8.41 -2.49
N ALA A 78 9.01 7.11 -2.27
CA ALA A 78 9.40 6.07 -3.20
C ALA A 78 8.24 5.78 -4.17
N ALA A 79 8.33 6.34 -5.38
CA ALA A 79 7.25 6.26 -6.36
C ALA A 79 6.92 4.81 -6.74
N GLU A 80 7.94 3.95 -6.81
CA GLU A 80 7.83 2.54 -7.17
C GLU A 80 7.05 1.73 -6.14
N LYS A 81 7.16 2.08 -4.84
CA LYS A 81 6.37 1.44 -3.77
C LYS A 81 4.89 1.72 -3.93
N ARG A 82 4.50 2.87 -4.50
CA ARG A 82 3.08 3.24 -4.71
C ARG A 82 2.34 2.32 -5.66
N LEU A 83 3.04 1.48 -6.42
CA LEU A 83 2.41 0.43 -7.23
C LEU A 83 1.56 -0.52 -6.37
N LEU A 84 1.88 -0.69 -5.07
CA LEU A 84 1.07 -1.49 -4.14
C LEU A 84 -0.36 -0.99 -3.96
N CYS A 85 -0.61 0.31 -4.18
CA CYS A 85 -1.94 0.89 -4.02
C CYS A 85 -2.95 0.30 -5.02
N GLY A 86 -2.49 -0.18 -6.17
CA GLY A 86 -3.33 -0.85 -7.17
C GLY A 86 -3.88 -2.16 -6.65
N PRO A 87 -3.02 -3.19 -6.42
CA PRO A 87 -3.44 -4.47 -5.86
C PRO A 87 -4.20 -4.32 -4.54
N ALA A 88 -3.71 -3.49 -3.62
CA ALA A 88 -4.38 -3.25 -2.34
C ALA A 88 -5.82 -2.78 -2.50
N LYS A 89 -6.12 -1.96 -3.52
CA LYS A 89 -7.47 -1.48 -3.80
C LYS A 89 -8.33 -2.52 -4.52
N VAL A 90 -7.76 -3.32 -5.42
CA VAL A 90 -8.51 -4.22 -6.32
C VAL A 90 -8.76 -5.59 -5.70
N ILE A 91 -7.80 -6.15 -4.97
CA ILE A 91 -7.93 -7.46 -4.29
C ILE A 91 -9.27 -7.60 -3.55
N PRO A 92 -9.66 -6.67 -2.65
CA PRO A 92 -10.91 -6.84 -1.91
C PRO A 92 -12.19 -6.61 -2.74
N GLN A 93 -12.07 -6.07 -3.96
CA GLN A 93 -13.20 -5.98 -4.90
C GLN A 93 -13.38 -7.28 -5.70
N GLU A 94 -12.31 -8.05 -5.86
CA GLU A 94 -12.33 -9.36 -6.55
C GLU A 94 -12.57 -10.52 -5.57
N PHE A 95 -12.10 -10.39 -4.32
CA PHE A 95 -12.17 -11.41 -3.28
C PHE A 95 -12.88 -10.85 -2.05
N ASP A 96 -14.19 -11.09 -1.93
CA ASP A 96 -15.04 -10.61 -0.84
C ASP A 96 -14.63 -11.11 0.57
N TRP A 97 -13.90 -12.21 0.62
CA TRP A 97 -13.38 -12.83 1.84
C TRP A 97 -12.01 -12.28 2.27
N LEU A 98 -11.33 -11.50 1.42
CA LEU A 98 -9.99 -10.98 1.66
C LEU A 98 -10.02 -9.45 1.78
N THR A 99 -9.82 -8.96 2.99
CA THR A 99 -9.75 -7.51 3.26
C THR A 99 -8.29 -7.05 3.22
N THR A 100 -8.03 -5.84 2.73
CA THR A 100 -6.68 -5.27 2.68
C THR A 100 -6.58 -3.99 3.51
N GLN A 101 -5.39 -3.70 4.05
CA GLN A 101 -5.07 -2.41 4.65
C GLN A 101 -3.64 -1.98 4.27
N ILE A 102 -3.46 -0.72 3.91
CA ILE A 102 -2.15 -0.13 3.67
C ILE A 102 -1.67 0.59 4.93
N ILE A 103 -0.43 0.35 5.34
CA ILE A 103 0.22 1.02 6.46
C ILE A 103 1.57 1.59 6.00
N ASP A 104 1.70 2.92 6.00
CA ASP A 104 2.93 3.63 5.63
C ASP A 104 3.71 4.11 6.86
N LEU A 105 4.96 3.70 6.99
CA LEU A 105 5.77 3.89 8.18
C LEU A 105 6.88 4.92 7.97
N GLN A 106 7.14 5.72 9.00
CA GLN A 106 8.44 6.33 9.18
C GLN A 106 9.31 5.41 10.01
N LEU A 107 10.41 4.93 9.42
CA LEU A 107 11.33 4.04 10.11
C LEU A 107 12.14 4.81 11.15
N PRO A 108 12.21 4.32 12.40
CA PRO A 108 13.11 4.87 13.39
C PRO A 108 14.58 4.66 12.99
N PRO A 109 15.51 5.43 13.55
CA PRO A 109 16.94 5.15 13.39
C PRO A 109 17.26 3.70 13.74
N ALA A 110 18.13 3.07 12.96
CA ALA A 110 18.53 1.67 13.16
C ALA A 110 19.05 1.46 14.59
N GLY A 111 18.59 0.39 15.24
CA GLY A 111 18.99 0.04 16.61
C GLY A 111 18.42 0.94 17.72
N SER A 112 17.54 1.91 17.40
CA SER A 112 16.89 2.74 18.42
C SER A 112 15.80 1.98 19.20
N TRP A 113 15.58 2.36 20.46
CA TRP A 113 14.50 1.81 21.29
C TRP A 113 13.09 2.07 20.73
N LEU A 114 12.96 3.07 19.85
CA LEU A 114 11.73 3.45 19.15
C LEU A 114 11.17 2.33 18.25
N TRP A 115 11.99 1.36 17.84
CA TRP A 115 11.51 0.18 17.14
C TRP A 115 10.49 -0.61 17.98
N GLY A 116 10.70 -0.70 19.29
CA GLY A 116 9.74 -1.33 20.20
C GLY A 116 8.40 -0.60 20.26
N GLU A 117 8.41 0.73 20.22
CA GLU A 117 7.18 1.52 20.15
C GLU A 117 6.45 1.31 18.83
N LEU A 118 7.18 1.33 17.71
CA LEU A 118 6.60 1.09 16.39
C LEU A 118 5.96 -0.29 16.31
N THR A 119 6.62 -1.33 16.84
CA THR A 119 6.05 -2.67 16.90
C THR A 119 4.76 -2.71 17.73
N GLN A 120 4.71 -2.01 18.87
CA GLN A 120 3.47 -1.94 19.67
C GLN A 120 2.34 -1.23 18.92
N LEU A 121 2.64 -0.16 18.18
CA LEU A 121 1.64 0.54 17.35
C LEU A 121 1.09 -0.37 16.26
N LEU A 122 1.95 -1.14 15.58
CA LEU A 122 1.54 -2.10 14.56
C LEU A 122 0.68 -3.23 15.15
N LEU A 123 1.09 -3.80 16.28
CA LEU A 123 0.30 -4.84 16.96
C LEU A 123 -1.07 -4.32 17.40
N ALA A 124 -1.14 -3.07 17.86
CA ALA A 124 -2.40 -2.43 18.19
C ALA A 124 -3.27 -2.21 16.94
N GLU A 125 -2.68 -1.79 15.81
CA GLU A 125 -3.39 -1.63 14.53
C GLU A 125 -3.98 -2.96 14.07
N PHE A 126 -3.22 -4.06 14.09
CA PHE A 126 -3.71 -5.40 13.69
C PHE A 126 -4.78 -5.96 14.62
N GLY A 127 -4.89 -5.43 15.84
CA GLY A 127 -5.92 -5.81 16.80
C GLY A 127 -7.28 -5.14 16.54
N VAL A 128 -7.34 -4.14 15.66
CA VAL A 128 -8.57 -3.44 15.27
C VAL A 128 -9.15 -4.11 14.02
N PRO A 129 -10.35 -4.72 14.09
CA PRO A 129 -10.97 -5.30 12.92
C PRO A 129 -11.18 -4.26 11.81
N LEU A 130 -10.90 -4.64 10.58
CA LEU A 130 -11.08 -3.76 9.44
C LEU A 130 -12.57 -3.58 9.14
N ALA A 131 -13.03 -2.31 9.12
CA ALA A 131 -14.41 -1.99 8.82
C ALA A 131 -14.63 -1.95 7.29
N GLY A 132 -15.17 -3.02 6.73
CA GLY A 132 -15.49 -3.13 5.30
C GLY A 132 -14.37 -3.77 4.47
N PRO A 133 -14.56 -3.90 3.14
CA PRO A 133 -13.68 -4.67 2.27
C PRO A 133 -12.28 -4.05 2.09
N SER A 134 -12.14 -2.74 2.31
CA SER A 134 -10.84 -2.07 2.33
C SER A 134 -10.70 -1.29 3.62
N GLY A 135 -9.72 -1.70 4.43
CA GLY A 135 -9.29 -0.94 5.59
C GLY A 135 -8.75 0.44 5.18
N PRO A 136 -8.71 1.39 6.13
CA PRO A 136 -8.18 2.72 5.83
C PRO A 136 -6.68 2.64 5.49
N THR A 137 -6.24 3.40 4.48
CA THR A 137 -4.82 3.72 4.32
C THR A 137 -4.37 4.57 5.49
N VAL A 138 -3.40 4.08 6.25
CA VAL A 138 -2.87 4.76 7.43
C VAL A 138 -1.39 5.04 7.29
N ALA A 139 -0.93 6.10 7.94
CA ALA A 139 0.49 6.42 8.02
C ALA A 139 0.91 6.72 9.46
N TYR A 140 2.00 6.10 9.90
CA TYR A 140 2.59 6.33 11.21
C TYR A 140 3.83 7.23 11.09
N ARG A 141 3.80 8.38 11.79
CA ARG A 141 4.91 9.33 11.94
C ARG A 141 5.17 9.55 13.42
N GLY A 142 6.19 8.87 13.96
CA GLY A 142 6.33 8.69 15.40
C GLY A 142 5.08 8.06 16.01
N ARG A 143 4.50 8.70 17.02
CA ARG A 143 3.26 8.23 17.70
C ARG A 143 1.97 8.74 17.06
N ARG A 144 2.04 9.46 15.93
CA ARG A 144 0.86 9.99 15.24
C ARG A 144 0.40 9.01 14.18
N ARG A 145 -0.88 8.63 14.26
CA ARG A 145 -1.60 7.87 13.23
C ARG A 145 -2.37 8.84 12.34
N TRP A 146 -1.98 8.90 11.08
CA TRP A 146 -2.69 9.64 10.05
C TRP A 146 -3.57 8.68 9.26
N VAL A 147 -4.75 9.15 8.86
CA VAL A 147 -5.69 8.40 8.03
C VAL A 147 -5.90 9.17 6.74
N GLN A 148 -5.84 8.48 5.61
CA GLN A 148 -6.16 9.09 4.33
C GLN A 148 -7.65 9.43 4.25
N GLU A 149 -7.95 10.67 3.86
CA GLU A 149 -9.30 11.13 3.57
C GLU A 149 -9.31 11.87 2.23
N TYR A 150 -10.42 11.78 1.52
CA TYR A 150 -10.64 12.49 0.27
C TYR A 150 -11.62 13.62 0.51
N THR A 151 -11.20 14.85 0.21
CA THR A 151 -12.03 16.05 0.35
C THR A 151 -12.24 16.71 -1.02
N PRO A 152 -13.40 17.34 -1.26
CA PRO A 152 -13.62 18.12 -2.48
C PRO A 152 -12.59 19.24 -2.60
N ALA A 153 -11.86 19.27 -3.72
CA ALA A 153 -10.95 20.37 -4.03
C ALA A 153 -11.72 21.52 -4.69
N PRO A 154 -11.59 22.77 -4.20
CA PRO A 154 -12.24 23.91 -4.83
C PRO A 154 -11.65 24.17 -6.20
N LEU A 155 -12.50 24.23 -7.23
CA LEU A 155 -12.10 24.65 -8.57
C LEU A 155 -12.16 26.18 -8.64
N SER A 156 -11.01 26.84 -8.56
CA SER A 156 -10.92 28.27 -8.88
C SER A 156 -11.09 28.46 -10.38
N LEU A 157 -12.28 28.89 -10.81
CA LEU A 157 -12.59 29.31 -12.18
C LEU A 157 -11.99 30.69 -12.51
N ASP A 158 -10.82 31.02 -11.95
CA ASP A 158 -10.24 32.34 -12.08
C ASP A 158 -9.80 32.55 -13.53
N THR A 159 -10.63 33.26 -14.29
CA THR A 159 -10.47 33.51 -15.73
C THR A 159 -9.29 34.41 -16.05
N ALA A 160 -8.66 35.00 -15.03
CA ALA A 160 -7.40 35.73 -15.12
C ALA A 160 -6.17 34.79 -15.11
N SER A 161 -6.35 33.51 -15.47
CA SER A 161 -5.26 32.53 -15.46
C SER A 161 -4.16 32.95 -16.42
N VAL A 162 -2.96 33.19 -15.88
CA VAL A 162 -1.72 33.22 -16.68
C VAL A 162 -1.71 31.94 -17.52
N PRO A 163 -1.54 32.02 -18.86
CA PRO A 163 -1.42 30.83 -19.68
C PRO A 163 -0.33 29.91 -19.11
N ARG A 164 -0.72 28.73 -18.61
CA ARG A 164 0.23 27.75 -18.07
C ARG A 164 1.18 27.22 -19.15
N LEU A 165 0.74 27.31 -20.40
CA LEU A 165 1.54 27.05 -21.58
C LEU A 165 1.92 28.36 -22.24
N ARG A 166 3.18 28.47 -22.66
CA ARG A 166 3.65 29.62 -23.44
C ARG A 166 2.95 29.60 -24.82
N PRO A 167 2.64 30.77 -25.40
CA PRO A 167 2.22 30.84 -26.79
C PRO A 167 3.22 30.11 -27.70
N TYR A 168 2.70 29.33 -28.66
CA TYR A 168 3.51 28.53 -29.61
C TYR A 168 4.43 27.47 -28.96
N ALA A 169 4.12 27.00 -27.75
CA ALA A 169 4.86 25.91 -27.14
C ALA A 169 4.69 24.60 -27.93
N THR A 170 5.81 23.96 -28.27
CA THR A 170 5.83 22.57 -28.75
C THR A 170 5.65 21.63 -27.57
N ALA A 171 4.65 20.75 -27.60
CA ALA A 171 4.36 19.78 -26.54
C ALA A 171 4.30 18.36 -27.10
N LEU A 172 4.82 17.38 -26.36
CA LEU A 172 4.63 15.95 -26.62
C LEU A 172 3.44 15.45 -25.81
N ILE A 173 2.43 14.91 -26.50
CA ILE A 173 1.26 14.28 -25.87
C ILE A 173 1.37 12.77 -26.12
N THR A 174 1.67 12.01 -25.08
CA THR A 174 1.64 10.55 -25.14
C THR A 174 0.19 10.07 -25.16
N GLY A 175 -0.15 9.11 -26.04
CA GLY A 175 -1.53 8.63 -26.20
C GLY A 175 -2.51 9.64 -26.81
N GLY A 176 -2.04 10.75 -27.40
CA GLY A 176 -2.88 11.87 -27.86
C GLY A 176 -3.82 11.59 -29.05
N LEU A 177 -3.87 10.35 -29.55
CA LEU A 177 -4.82 9.91 -30.56
C LEU A 177 -6.02 9.15 -29.94
N GLY A 178 -6.05 8.96 -28.63
CA GLY A 178 -7.16 8.35 -27.88
C GLY A 178 -7.98 9.37 -27.09
N GLY A 179 -9.27 9.10 -26.91
CA GLY A 179 -10.22 9.91 -26.15
C GLY A 179 -11.28 9.03 -25.50
#